data_AF-F3G2G6-F1
#
_entry.id   AF-F3G2G6-F1
#
_cell.length_a   1.000
_cell.length_b   1.000
_cell.length_c   1.000
_cell.angle_alpha   90.00
_cell.angle_beta   90.00
_cell.angle_gamma   90.00
#
_symmetry.space_group_name_H-M   'P 1'
#
loop_
_entity.id
_entity.type
_entity.pdbx_description
1 polymer ?
#
loop_
_entity_poly.entity_id
_entity_poly.type
_entity_poly.pdbx_seq_one_letter_code
_entity_poly.pdbx_strand_id
1 'polypeptide(L)' 'MRKSLLALLLLTASGLAQAQVQLREGYPQSYTVVAGDTLWDISGKFLREPWKWREIWRANPQVHDPDLIYPGDTLALT' A
#
# COMPACT_ATOMS: atom_id res chain seq x y z
N MET A 1 -31.79 43.00 3.12
CA MET A 1 -30.53 42.22 3.06
C MET A 1 -30.83 40.82 3.57
N ARG A 2 -31.10 39.88 2.65
CA ARG A 2 -31.62 38.54 2.96
C ARG A 2 -30.48 37.66 3.50
N LYS A 3 -30.54 37.36 4.80
CA LYS A 3 -29.72 36.35 5.47
C LYS A 3 -30.26 34.98 5.07
N SER A 4 -29.58 34.31 4.15
CA SER A 4 -29.83 32.92 3.71
C SER A 4 -28.47 32.48 3.14
N LEU A 5 -27.80 31.39 3.50
CA LEU A 5 -28.22 30.06 3.94
C LEU A 5 -27.10 29.48 4.79
N LEU A 6 -27.38 29.19 6.07
CA LEU A 6 -26.64 28.18 6.83
C LEU A 6 -27.34 26.84 6.57
N ALA A 7 -26.55 25.77 6.51
CA ALA A 7 -26.94 24.38 6.33
C ALA A 7 -27.25 23.95 4.88
N LEU A 8 -26.19 23.59 4.14
CA LEU A 8 -26.31 22.56 3.11
C LEU A 8 -25.06 21.67 3.11
N LEU A 9 -25.30 20.40 3.40
CA LEU A 9 -24.46 19.21 3.18
C LEU A 9 -23.25 18.94 4.12
N LEU A 10 -23.57 18.60 5.36
CA LEU A 10 -22.89 17.48 6.05
C LEU A 10 -23.31 16.17 5.35
N LEU A 11 -22.62 15.72 4.27
CA LEU A 11 -22.76 14.35 3.73
C LEU A 11 -21.78 14.05 2.56
N THR A 12 -20.48 14.07 2.78
CA THR A 12 -19.52 13.45 1.83
C THR A 12 -18.33 12.75 2.51
N ALA A 13 -18.49 12.23 3.73
CA ALA A 13 -17.44 11.48 4.43
C ALA A 13 -17.64 9.96 4.32
N SER A 14 -18.01 9.46 3.14
CA SER A 14 -18.29 8.03 2.90
C SER A 14 -17.65 7.55 1.60
N GLY A 15 -16.34 7.79 1.45
CA GLY A 15 -15.63 7.38 0.22
C GLY A 15 -14.16 7.03 0.40
N LEU A 16 -13.56 7.33 1.54
CA LEU A 16 -12.18 6.95 1.84
C LEU A 16 -12.20 5.75 2.78
N ALA A 17 -12.71 4.62 2.32
CA ALA A 17 -12.22 3.37 2.85
C ALA A 17 -10.74 3.32 2.46
N GLN A 18 -9.87 3.85 3.32
CA GLN A 18 -8.43 3.65 3.18
C GLN A 18 -8.26 2.15 3.09
N ALA A 19 -7.89 1.67 1.91
CA ALA A 19 -7.57 0.28 1.68
C ALA A 19 -6.27 0.02 2.43
N GLN A 20 -6.35 -0.13 3.75
CA GLN A 20 -5.18 -0.41 4.57
C GLN A 20 -4.61 -1.75 4.10
N VAL A 21 -3.30 -1.81 3.89
CA VAL A 21 -2.61 -3.07 3.64
C VAL A 21 -2.94 -4.01 4.79
N GLN A 22 -3.66 -5.09 4.49
CA GLN A 22 -3.90 -6.14 5.46
C GLN A 22 -2.76 -7.14 5.36
N LEU A 23 -1.92 -7.15 6.39
CA LEU A 23 -0.77 -8.06 6.48
C LEU A 23 -1.24 -9.40 7.06
N ARG A 24 -0.55 -10.48 6.69
CA ARG A 24 -0.78 -11.81 7.28
C ARG A 24 -0.18 -11.86 8.69
N GLU A 25 -0.72 -12.71 9.54
CA GLU A 25 -0.15 -12.93 10.88
C GLU A 25 1.33 -13.36 10.78
N GLY A 26 2.20 -12.75 11.60
CA GLY A 26 3.63 -13.09 11.65
C GLY A 26 4.47 -12.61 10.46
N TYR A 27 3.99 -11.67 9.65
CA TYR A 27 4.80 -11.05 8.58
C TYR A 27 6.02 -10.29 9.16
N PRO A 28 7.16 -10.26 8.46
CA PRO A 28 8.32 -9.47 8.88
C PRO A 28 8.11 -7.98 8.54
N GLN A 29 8.78 -7.07 9.26
CA GLN A 29 8.70 -5.63 8.94
C GLN A 29 9.39 -5.28 7.61
N SER A 30 10.42 -6.05 7.24
CA SER A 30 11.16 -5.91 6.00
C SER A 30 11.47 -7.27 5.38
N TYR A 31 11.78 -7.26 4.09
CA TYR A 31 12.14 -8.45 3.33
C TYR A 31 13.33 -8.18 2.41
N THR A 32 14.31 -9.08 2.43
CA THR A 32 15.41 -9.06 1.46
C THR A 32 15.00 -9.84 0.22
N VAL A 33 14.95 -9.14 -0.91
CA VAL A 33 14.62 -9.71 -2.22
C VAL A 33 15.62 -10.80 -2.56
N VAL A 34 15.12 -11.93 -3.08
CA VAL A 34 15.95 -13.01 -3.63
C VAL A 34 15.73 -13.16 -5.13
N ALA A 35 16.62 -13.91 -5.79
CA ALA A 35 16.56 -14.12 -7.23
C ALA A 35 15.21 -14.74 -7.64
N GLY A 36 14.53 -14.07 -8.58
CA GLY A 36 13.23 -14.49 -9.12
C GLY A 36 12.01 -13.91 -8.41
N ASP A 37 12.18 -13.11 -7.34
CA ASP A 37 11.05 -12.43 -6.72
C ASP A 37 10.48 -11.31 -7.61
N THR A 38 9.17 -11.11 -7.48
CA THR A 38 8.47 -9.92 -7.97
C THR A 38 7.76 -9.24 -6.81
N LEU A 39 7.41 -7.96 -6.94
CA LEU A 39 6.55 -7.29 -5.95
C LEU A 39 5.20 -8.01 -5.78
N TRP A 40 4.69 -8.64 -6.84
CA TRP A 40 3.48 -9.45 -6.80
C TRP A 40 3.66 -10.69 -5.90
N ASP A 41 4.74 -11.45 -6.09
CA ASP A 41 4.99 -12.67 -5.32
C ASP A 41 5.28 -12.36 -3.85
N ILE A 42 6.07 -11.32 -3.58
CA ILE A 42 6.31 -10.80 -2.22
C ILE A 42 5.00 -10.39 -1.56
N SER A 43 4.12 -9.71 -2.30
CA SER A 43 2.79 -9.36 -1.80
C SER A 43 1.94 -10.61 -1.53
N GLY A 44 2.04 -11.63 -2.38
CA GLY A 44 1.39 -12.92 -2.19
C GLY A 44 1.87 -13.68 -0.95
N LYS A 45 3.12 -13.47 -0.54
CA LYS A 45 3.69 -14.05 0.68
C LYS A 45 3.18 -13.36 1.94
N PHE A 46 3.17 -12.03 1.96
CA PHE A 46 3.02 -11.26 3.20
C PHE A 46 1.68 -10.51 3.34
N LEU A 47 1.01 -10.18 2.24
CA LEU A 47 -0.28 -9.51 2.26
C LEU A 47 -1.43 -10.53 2.19
N ARG A 48 -2.58 -10.17 2.76
CA ARG A 48 -3.84 -10.87 2.50
C ARG A 48 -4.35 -10.62 1.09
N GLU A 49 -4.02 -9.45 0.54
CA GLU A 49 -4.46 -8.96 -0.77
C GLU A 49 -3.24 -8.74 -1.68
N PRO A 50 -2.83 -9.72 -2.51
CA PRO A 50 -1.59 -9.63 -3.30
C PRO A 50 -1.59 -8.47 -4.32
N TRP A 51 -2.77 -8.05 -4.79
CA TRP A 51 -2.92 -6.91 -5.70
C TRP A 51 -2.58 -5.55 -5.06
N LYS A 52 -2.37 -5.51 -3.74
CA LYS A 52 -1.87 -4.33 -3.00
C LYS A 52 -0.34 -4.20 -3.06
N TRP A 53 0.34 -4.89 -3.98
CA TRP A 53 1.78 -4.70 -4.22
C TRP A 53 2.19 -3.24 -4.45
N ARG A 54 1.31 -2.40 -5.00
CA ARG A 54 1.54 -0.96 -5.16
C ARG A 54 1.76 -0.24 -3.83
N GLU A 55 1.23 -0.78 -2.73
CA GLU A 55 1.40 -0.20 -1.40
C GLU A 55 2.81 -0.46 -0.87
N ILE A 56 3.33 -1.67 -1.06
CA ILE A 56 4.74 -1.99 -0.82
C ILE A 56 5.62 -1.07 -1.66
N TRP A 57 5.33 -0.91 -2.95
CA TRP A 57 6.10 0.00 -3.80
C TRP A 57 6.11 1.44 -3.27
N ARG A 58 4.95 1.99 -2.88
CA ARG A 58 4.85 3.35 -2.31
C ARG A 58 5.62 3.51 -1.00
N ALA A 59 5.71 2.46 -0.19
CA ALA A 59 6.49 2.47 1.05
C ALA A 59 8.01 2.43 0.79
N ASN A 60 8.44 2.13 -0.43
CA ASN A 60 9.83 1.95 -0.83
C ASN A 60 10.23 2.92 -1.96
N PRO A 61 10.34 4.23 -1.68
CA PRO A 61 10.66 5.25 -2.69
C PRO A 61 12.05 5.09 -3.33
N GLN A 62 12.93 4.27 -2.74
CA GLN A 62 14.20 3.87 -3.34
C GLN A 62 14.04 2.99 -4.58
N VAL A 63 12.88 2.31 -4.72
CA VAL A 63 12.54 1.53 -5.90
C VAL A 63 11.85 2.46 -6.90
N HIS A 64 12.63 3.06 -7.79
CA HIS A 64 12.12 4.03 -8.77
C HIS A 64 11.22 3.39 -9.83
N ASP A 65 11.49 2.14 -10.17
CA ASP A 65 10.72 1.33 -11.11
C ASP A 65 10.26 0.05 -10.38
N PRO A 66 8.95 -0.21 -10.24
CA PRO A 66 8.44 -1.36 -9.51
C PRO A 66 8.85 -2.71 -10.12
N ASP A 67 9.22 -2.74 -11.40
CA ASP A 67 9.68 -3.94 -12.09
C ASP A 67 11.19 -4.19 -11.89
N LEU A 68 11.92 -3.23 -11.30
CA LEU A 68 13.36 -3.30 -11.07
C LEU A 68 13.70 -3.46 -9.58
N ILE A 69 13.38 -4.62 -9.03
CA ILE A 69 13.90 -5.08 -7.73
C ILE A 69 15.00 -6.12 -7.93
N TYR A 70 16.05 -6.07 -7.13
CA TYR A 70 17.23 -6.91 -7.28
C TYR A 70 17.51 -7.75 -6.04
N PRO A 71 18.13 -8.94 -6.20
CA PRO A 71 18.55 -9.74 -5.07
C PRO A 71 19.47 -8.95 -4.12
N GLY A 72 19.12 -8.94 -2.84
CA GLY A 72 19.80 -8.15 -1.82
C GLY A 72 19.12 -6.82 -1.47
N ASP A 73 18.19 -6.34 -2.29
CA ASP A 73 17.38 -5.15 -1.95
C ASP A 73 16.54 -5.43 -0.72
N THR A 74 16.42 -4.44 0.16
CA THR A 74 15.55 -4.53 1.34
C THR A 74 14.29 -3.71 1.12
N LEU A 75 13.14 -4.37 1.18
CA LEU A 75 11.82 -3.76 1.06
C LEU A 75 11.16 -3.66 2.43
N ALA A 76 10.64 -2.49 2.79
CA ALA A 76 9.68 -2.32 3.88
C ALA A 76 8.31 -2.89 3.46
N LEU A 77 7.67 -3.65 4.35
CA LEU A 77 6.35 -4.24 4.11
C LEU A 77 5.19 -3.47 4.78
N THR A 78 5.50 -2.36 5.46
CA THR A 78 4.59 -1.53 6.27
C THR A 78 4.55 -0.10 5.81
#